data_AF-A0A3B0URR6-F1
#
_entry.id   AF-A0A3B0URR6-F1
#
_cell.length_a   1.000
_cell.length_b   1.000
_cell.length_c   1.000
_cell.angle_alpha   90.00
_cell.angle_beta   90.00
_cell.angle_gamma   90.00
#
_symmetry.space_group_name_H-M   'P 1'
#
loop_
_entity.id
_entity.type
_entity.pdbx_description
1 polymer ?
#
loop_
_entity_poly.entity_id
_entity_poly.type
_entity_poly.pdbx_seq_one_letter_code
_entity_poly.pdbx_strand_id
1 'polypeptide(L)'
;MEALGINIGYILMQILLFIILFMVLRGYLYNPIINNLEERKTKIAKGLEDARQAAIARDNADAEAKKIVDAARSEAAQQRMEASTQAEGTADGIRAQAKQEADGIVAAARAAAEEERNNILAEARGQIAAIAIAAANKIVGESLDESRQRAIIADFFAKVPADAVNLSGTSGEVTSAVRLTDAEKAEVKKALGLDDVSFKEDAAILGGLVVRVGDKVVDNSVASRMSAMQDSLK
;
A
#
# COMPACT_ATOMS: atom_id res chain seq x y z
N MET A 1 103.23 -76.37 -66.13
CA MET A 1 102.27 -75.32 -65.73
C MET A 1 101.85 -74.50 -66.96
N GLU A 2 101.28 -75.14 -67.99
CA GLU A 2 100.67 -74.49 -69.16
C GLU A 2 99.37 -75.18 -69.60
N ALA A 3 98.82 -76.09 -68.80
CA ALA A 3 97.61 -76.87 -69.13
C ALA A 3 96.36 -76.48 -68.31
N LEU A 4 96.36 -75.33 -67.65
CA LEU A 4 95.19 -74.78 -66.96
C LEU A 4 94.87 -73.33 -67.34
N GLY A 5 95.63 -72.68 -68.23
CA GLY A 5 95.40 -71.28 -68.60
C GLY A 5 95.43 -70.30 -67.41
N ILE A 6 95.93 -70.73 -66.24
CA ILE A 6 95.98 -69.92 -65.03
C ILE A 6 97.20 -69.00 -65.12
N ASN A 7 96.94 -67.77 -65.52
CA ASN A 7 97.91 -66.70 -65.51
C ASN A 7 97.89 -66.03 -64.11
N ILE A 8 98.91 -66.28 -63.29
CA ILE A 8 98.99 -65.76 -61.92
C ILE A 8 98.92 -64.21 -61.90
N GLY A 9 99.47 -63.55 -62.92
CA GLY A 9 99.35 -62.10 -63.09
C GLY A 9 97.91 -61.65 -63.34
N TYR A 10 97.13 -62.42 -64.09
CA TYR A 10 95.70 -62.15 -64.32
C TYR A 10 94.88 -62.30 -63.04
N ILE A 11 95.14 -63.35 -62.23
CA ILE A 11 94.47 -63.54 -60.94
C ILE A 11 94.79 -62.39 -59.98
N LEU A 12 96.06 -61.95 -59.89
CA LEU A 12 96.44 -60.83 -59.03
C LEU A 12 95.78 -59.52 -59.47
N MET A 13 95.71 -59.24 -60.78
CA MET A 13 94.97 -58.08 -61.29
C MET A 13 93.46 -58.19 -61.04
N GLN A 14 92.87 -59.39 -61.18
CA GLN A 14 91.47 -59.62 -60.87
C GLN A 14 91.16 -59.40 -59.38
N ILE A 15 92.04 -59.85 -58.48
CA ILE A 15 91.93 -59.61 -57.03
C ILE A 15 92.04 -58.11 -56.74
N LEU A 16 93.01 -57.41 -57.34
CA LEU A 16 93.17 -55.97 -57.17
C LEU A 16 91.92 -55.20 -57.64
N LEU A 17 91.39 -55.54 -58.82
CA LEU A 17 90.17 -54.95 -59.36
C LEU A 17 88.95 -55.26 -58.47
N PHE A 18 88.86 -56.48 -57.94
CA PHE A 18 87.81 -56.87 -57.00
C PHE A 18 87.90 -56.09 -55.69
N ILE A 19 89.10 -55.86 -55.15
CA ILE A 19 89.30 -55.05 -53.93
C ILE A 19 88.89 -53.60 -54.17
N ILE A 20 89.27 -53.02 -55.31
CA ILE A 20 88.87 -51.67 -55.69
C ILE A 20 87.34 -51.59 -55.80
N LEU A 21 86.71 -52.53 -56.50
CA LEU A 21 85.26 -52.60 -56.62
C LEU A 21 84.57 -52.77 -55.26
N PHE A 22 85.12 -53.61 -54.38
CA PHE A 22 84.61 -53.82 -53.02
C PHE A 22 84.69 -52.55 -52.18
N MET A 23 85.80 -51.80 -52.25
CA MET A 23 85.92 -50.51 -51.57
C MET A 23 84.90 -49.50 -52.08
N VAL A 24 84.69 -49.43 -53.40
CA VAL A 24 83.67 -48.55 -54.00
C VAL A 24 82.27 -48.94 -53.56
N LEU A 25 81.90 -50.24 -53.63
CA LEU A 25 80.61 -50.74 -53.19
C LEU A 25 80.36 -50.50 -51.69
N ARG A 26 81.37 -50.74 -50.85
CA ARG A 26 81.29 -50.51 -49.40
C ARG A 26 81.08 -49.03 -49.09
N GLY A 27 81.80 -48.13 -49.75
CA GLY A 27 81.69 -46.69 -49.53
C GLY A 27 80.40 -46.09 -50.09
N TYR A 28 80.07 -46.41 -51.35
CA TYR A 28 78.99 -45.76 -52.10
C TYR A 28 77.63 -46.46 -52.02
N LEU A 29 77.56 -47.79 -51.87
CA LEU A 29 76.29 -48.52 -51.95
C LEU A 29 75.82 -49.06 -50.60
N TYR A 30 76.73 -49.61 -49.79
CA TYR A 30 76.36 -50.23 -48.50
C TYR A 30 75.81 -49.20 -47.49
N ASN A 31 76.51 -48.07 -47.33
CA ASN A 31 76.11 -47.01 -46.40
C ASN A 31 74.71 -46.42 -46.69
N PRO A 32 74.35 -46.00 -47.93
CA PRO A 32 73.02 -45.44 -48.17
C PRO A 32 71.91 -46.48 -48.00
N ILE A 33 72.15 -47.77 -48.30
CA ILE A 33 71.13 -48.82 -48.11
C ILE A 33 70.82 -49.00 -46.62
N ILE A 34 71.84 -49.15 -45.78
CA ILE A 34 71.63 -49.31 -44.33
C ILE A 34 71.00 -48.06 -43.71
N ASN A 35 71.43 -46.86 -44.12
CA ASN A 35 70.85 -45.62 -43.64
C ASN A 35 69.35 -45.51 -43.99
N ASN A 36 68.94 -45.88 -45.20
CA ASN A 36 67.53 -45.89 -45.59
C ASN A 36 66.71 -46.92 -44.77
N LEU A 37 67.28 -48.09 -44.46
CA LEU A 37 66.61 -49.08 -43.60
C LEU A 37 66.45 -48.56 -42.16
N GLU A 38 67.49 -47.95 -41.58
CA GLU A 38 67.42 -47.41 -40.21
C GLU A 38 66.46 -46.21 -40.14
N GLU A 39 66.43 -45.36 -41.16
CA GLU A 39 65.46 -44.26 -41.27
C GLU A 39 64.03 -44.78 -41.33
N ARG A 40 63.76 -45.82 -42.12
CA ARG A 40 62.43 -46.47 -42.18
C ARG A 40 62.04 -47.07 -40.84
N LYS A 41 62.95 -47.81 -40.20
CA LYS A 41 62.74 -48.41 -38.87
C LYS A 41 62.45 -47.33 -37.83
N THR A 42 63.21 -46.23 -37.84
CA THR A 42 63.00 -45.10 -36.92
C THR A 42 61.66 -44.41 -37.17
N LYS A 43 61.28 -44.18 -38.44
CA LYS A 43 59.98 -43.60 -38.80
C LYS A 43 58.82 -44.47 -38.32
N ILE A 44 58.91 -45.79 -38.49
CA ILE A 44 57.87 -46.73 -38.03
C ILE A 44 57.81 -46.75 -36.51
N ALA A 45 58.96 -46.86 -35.83
CA ALA A 45 59.01 -46.87 -34.37
C ALA A 45 58.44 -45.58 -33.77
N LYS A 46 58.82 -44.42 -34.35
CA LYS A 46 58.28 -43.12 -33.95
C LYS A 46 56.79 -43.02 -34.24
N GLY A 47 56.33 -43.44 -35.42
CA GLY A 47 54.91 -43.43 -35.76
C GLY A 47 54.06 -44.31 -34.84
N LEU A 48 54.57 -45.48 -34.44
CA LEU A 48 53.90 -46.36 -33.48
C LEU A 48 53.84 -45.74 -32.09
N GLU A 49 54.94 -45.13 -31.62
CA GLU A 49 54.97 -44.46 -30.32
C GLU A 49 54.07 -43.21 -30.30
N ASP A 50 54.09 -42.41 -31.36
CA ASP A 50 53.22 -41.24 -31.52
C ASP A 50 51.74 -41.67 -31.54
N ALA A 51 51.40 -42.76 -32.23
CA ALA A 51 50.05 -43.32 -32.23
C ALA A 51 49.62 -43.83 -30.84
N ARG A 52 50.54 -44.47 -30.11
CA ARG A 52 50.30 -44.92 -28.73
C ARG A 52 50.07 -43.75 -27.79
N GLN A 53 50.89 -42.69 -27.89
CA GLN A 53 50.72 -41.48 -27.09
C GLN A 53 49.43 -40.75 -27.44
N ALA A 54 49.07 -40.66 -28.71
CA ALA A 54 47.80 -40.07 -29.15
C ALA A 54 46.59 -40.83 -28.61
N ALA A 55 46.64 -42.17 -28.57
CA ALA A 55 45.59 -42.99 -27.97
C ALA A 55 45.45 -42.72 -26.47
N ILE A 56 46.56 -42.69 -25.72
CA ILE A 56 46.54 -42.39 -24.29
C ILE A 56 46.04 -40.97 -24.02
N ALA A 57 46.49 -39.98 -24.79
CA ALA A 57 46.04 -38.60 -24.67
C ALA A 57 44.54 -38.47 -24.93
N ARG A 58 44.02 -39.20 -25.94
CA ARG A 58 42.58 -39.27 -26.22
C ARG A 58 41.81 -39.89 -25.06
N ASP A 59 42.24 -41.04 -24.54
CA ASP A 59 41.54 -41.71 -23.44
C ASP A 59 41.51 -40.83 -22.18
N ASN A 60 42.62 -40.12 -21.89
CA ASN A 60 42.69 -39.16 -20.80
C ASN A 60 41.76 -37.96 -21.02
N ALA A 61 41.74 -37.40 -22.23
CA ALA A 61 40.85 -36.30 -22.59
C ALA A 61 39.38 -36.71 -22.49
N ASP A 62 39.02 -37.91 -22.94
CA ASP A 62 37.66 -38.46 -22.83
C ASP A 62 37.26 -38.67 -21.36
N ALA A 63 38.19 -39.13 -20.51
CA ALA A 63 37.97 -39.27 -19.08
C ALA A 63 37.80 -37.92 -18.37
N GLU A 64 38.61 -36.92 -18.72
CA GLU A 64 38.51 -35.57 -18.18
C GLU A 64 37.23 -34.86 -18.63
N ALA A 65 36.87 -34.99 -19.91
CA ALA A 65 35.61 -34.47 -20.44
C ALA A 65 34.40 -35.04 -19.69
N LYS A 66 34.38 -36.37 -19.43
CA LYS A 66 33.33 -36.99 -18.61
C LYS A 66 33.27 -36.40 -17.20
N LYS A 67 34.42 -36.25 -16.53
CA LYS A 67 34.48 -35.64 -15.19
C LYS A 67 33.94 -34.20 -15.19
N ILE A 68 34.29 -33.40 -16.19
CA ILE A 68 33.80 -32.02 -16.33
C ILE A 68 32.28 -32.01 -16.51
N VAL A 69 31.75 -32.88 -17.38
CA VAL A 69 30.30 -32.98 -17.62
C VAL A 69 29.56 -33.44 -16.35
N ASP A 70 30.09 -34.42 -15.63
CA ASP A 70 29.47 -34.91 -14.39
C ASP A 70 29.53 -33.85 -13.27
N ALA A 71 30.65 -33.14 -13.14
CA ALA A 71 30.77 -32.01 -12.22
C ALA A 71 29.77 -30.90 -12.55
N ALA A 72 29.68 -30.50 -13.83
CA ALA A 72 28.72 -29.49 -14.28
C ALA A 72 27.26 -29.91 -14.04
N ARG A 73 26.93 -31.21 -14.20
CA ARG A 73 25.61 -31.75 -13.88
C ARG A 73 25.32 -31.69 -12.37
N SER A 74 26.30 -32.01 -11.54
CA SER A 74 26.17 -31.91 -10.08
C SER A 74 25.97 -30.47 -9.64
N GLU A 75 26.77 -29.54 -10.16
CA GLU A 75 26.66 -28.11 -9.86
C GLU A 75 25.32 -27.54 -10.32
N ALA A 76 24.87 -27.88 -11.53
CA ALA A 76 23.55 -27.48 -12.02
C ALA A 76 22.40 -28.07 -11.19
N ALA A 77 22.55 -29.30 -10.66
CA ALA A 77 21.56 -29.88 -9.76
C ALA A 77 21.53 -29.14 -8.41
N GLN A 78 22.69 -28.82 -7.85
CA GLN A 78 22.82 -28.05 -6.62
C GLN A 78 22.22 -26.64 -6.79
N GLN A 79 22.58 -25.94 -7.87
CA GLN A 79 22.05 -24.61 -8.15
C GLN A 79 20.53 -24.60 -8.29
N ARG A 80 19.94 -25.63 -8.93
CA ARG A 80 18.48 -25.78 -9.01
C ARG A 80 17.84 -26.02 -7.64
N MET A 81 18.46 -26.82 -6.79
CA MET A 81 17.98 -27.07 -5.43
C MET A 81 18.03 -25.79 -4.59
N GLU A 82 19.14 -25.06 -4.64
CA GLU A 82 19.30 -23.77 -3.95
C GLU A 82 18.27 -22.75 -4.44
N ALA A 83 18.07 -22.64 -5.76
CA ALA A 83 17.06 -21.77 -6.34
C ALA A 83 15.63 -22.16 -5.92
N SER A 84 15.32 -23.45 -5.83
CA SER A 84 14.01 -23.93 -5.36
C SER A 84 13.78 -23.56 -3.89
N THR A 85 14.77 -23.81 -3.02
CA THR A 85 14.69 -23.45 -1.60
C THR A 85 14.55 -21.95 -1.40
N GLN A 86 15.29 -21.14 -2.17
CA GLN A 86 15.18 -19.68 -2.11
C GLN A 86 13.82 -19.19 -2.63
N ALA A 87 13.29 -19.80 -3.69
CA ALA A 87 11.96 -19.49 -4.20
C ALA A 87 10.87 -19.83 -3.19
N GLU A 88 10.95 -20.99 -2.53
CA GLU A 88 10.03 -21.38 -1.46
C GLU A 88 10.10 -20.40 -0.28
N GLY A 89 11.30 -20.06 0.20
CA GLY A 89 11.47 -19.07 1.28
C GLY A 89 10.93 -17.69 0.91
N THR A 90 11.10 -17.26 -0.34
CA THR A 90 10.54 -16.00 -0.85
C THR A 90 9.02 -16.06 -0.92
N ALA A 91 8.45 -17.17 -1.40
CA ALA A 91 7.01 -17.37 -1.49
C ALA A 91 6.36 -17.38 -0.09
N ASP A 92 7.00 -18.02 0.88
CA ASP A 92 6.53 -18.02 2.26
C ASP A 92 6.64 -16.64 2.91
N GLY A 93 7.72 -15.90 2.62
CA GLY A 93 7.87 -14.50 3.03
C GLY A 93 6.76 -13.61 2.48
N ILE A 94 6.46 -13.72 1.17
CA ILE A 94 5.37 -12.99 0.52
C ILE A 94 4.02 -13.36 1.13
N ARG A 95 3.76 -14.65 1.38
CA ARG A 95 2.51 -15.10 2.03
C ARG A 95 2.38 -14.56 3.45
N ALA A 96 3.46 -14.55 4.23
CA ALA A 96 3.47 -14.01 5.57
C ALA A 96 3.17 -12.50 5.57
N GLN A 97 3.84 -11.75 4.68
CA GLN A 97 3.59 -10.33 4.51
C GLN A 97 2.15 -10.05 4.06
N ALA A 98 1.64 -10.77 3.06
CA ALA A 98 0.27 -10.62 2.58
C ALA A 98 -0.76 -10.92 3.69
N LYS A 99 -0.48 -11.91 4.55
CA LYS A 99 -1.34 -12.20 5.71
C LYS A 99 -1.30 -11.08 6.74
N GLN A 100 -0.12 -10.54 7.04
CA GLN A 100 0.04 -9.41 7.95
C GLN A 100 -0.68 -8.16 7.43
N GLU A 101 -0.58 -7.88 6.13
CA GLU A 101 -1.29 -6.77 5.48
C GLU A 101 -2.81 -7.00 5.52
N ALA A 102 -3.28 -8.21 5.23
CA ALA A 102 -4.70 -8.56 5.32
C ALA A 102 -5.25 -8.41 6.75
N ASP A 103 -4.51 -8.88 7.76
CA ASP A 103 -4.88 -8.72 9.16
C ASP A 103 -4.92 -7.24 9.56
N GLY A 104 -3.99 -6.43 9.05
CA GLY A 104 -3.98 -4.97 9.21
C GLY A 104 -5.19 -4.27 8.59
N ILE A 105 -5.56 -4.67 7.37
CA ILE A 105 -6.76 -4.16 6.69
C ILE A 105 -8.02 -4.51 7.47
N VAL A 106 -8.14 -5.77 7.95
CA VAL A 106 -9.29 -6.20 8.75
C VAL A 106 -9.37 -5.44 10.08
N ALA A 107 -8.23 -5.22 10.74
CA ALA A 107 -8.19 -4.44 11.97
C ALA A 107 -8.61 -2.99 11.74
N ALA A 108 -8.11 -2.34 10.68
CA ALA A 108 -8.50 -0.98 10.31
C ALA A 108 -9.99 -0.89 9.94
N ALA A 109 -10.51 -1.86 9.18
CA ALA A 109 -11.92 -1.92 8.83
C ALA A 109 -12.83 -2.10 10.05
N ARG A 110 -12.42 -2.90 11.05
CA ARG A 110 -13.15 -3.05 12.31
C ARG A 110 -13.17 -1.75 13.11
N ALA A 111 -12.03 -1.06 13.20
CA ALA A 111 -11.94 0.23 13.88
C ALA A 111 -12.85 1.28 13.22
N ALA A 112 -12.82 1.37 11.89
CA ALA A 112 -13.70 2.26 11.13
C ALA A 112 -15.19 1.91 11.32
N ALA A 113 -15.54 0.61 11.34
CA ALA A 113 -16.92 0.18 11.58
C ALA A 113 -17.41 0.50 13.00
N GLU A 114 -16.54 0.43 14.02
CA GLU A 114 -16.88 0.84 15.39
C GLU A 114 -17.09 2.35 15.49
N GLU A 115 -16.22 3.14 14.84
CA GLU A 115 -16.36 4.59 14.77
C GLU A 115 -17.66 5.00 14.06
N GLU A 116 -17.96 4.39 12.91
CA GLU A 116 -19.18 4.65 12.16
C GLU A 116 -20.43 4.23 12.94
N ARG A 117 -20.39 3.10 13.65
CA ARG A 117 -21.47 2.70 14.56
C ARG A 117 -21.69 3.75 15.66
N ASN A 118 -20.63 4.29 16.25
CA ASN A 118 -20.74 5.32 17.28
C ASN A 118 -21.33 6.62 16.72
N ASN A 119 -20.93 7.00 15.50
CA ASN A 119 -21.49 8.16 14.81
C ASN A 119 -22.98 7.98 14.52
N ILE A 120 -23.40 6.82 14.00
CA ILE A 120 -24.81 6.49 13.77
C ILE A 120 -25.60 6.52 15.08
N LEU A 121 -25.05 5.98 16.17
CA LEU A 121 -25.70 6.01 17.48
C LEU A 121 -25.83 7.44 18.04
N ALA A 122 -24.82 8.29 17.82
CA ALA A 122 -24.87 9.70 18.21
C ALA A 122 -25.94 10.45 17.41
N GLU A 123 -26.00 10.24 16.10
CA GLU A 123 -27.03 10.83 15.23
C GLU A 123 -28.43 10.37 15.62
N ALA A 124 -28.62 9.06 15.86
CA ALA A 124 -29.89 8.49 16.31
C ALA A 124 -30.34 9.10 17.64
N ARG A 125 -29.42 9.32 18.60
CA ARG A 125 -29.74 10.02 19.86
C ARG A 125 -30.18 11.46 19.62
N GLY A 126 -29.54 12.18 18.71
CA GLY A 126 -29.95 13.53 18.31
C GLY A 126 -31.36 13.55 17.70
N GLN A 127 -31.66 12.63 16.79
CA GLN A 127 -32.99 12.49 16.20
C GLN A 127 -34.06 12.13 17.25
N ILE A 128 -33.75 11.22 18.18
CA ILE A 128 -34.66 10.85 19.28
C ILE A 128 -34.92 12.05 20.19
N ALA A 129 -33.89 12.82 20.54
CA ALA A 129 -34.05 14.04 21.34
C ALA A 129 -34.94 15.07 20.63
N ALA A 130 -34.75 15.28 19.32
CA ALA A 130 -35.58 16.17 18.52
C ALA A 130 -37.05 15.71 18.48
N ILE A 131 -37.31 14.40 18.31
CA ILE A 131 -38.67 13.84 18.34
C ILE A 131 -39.30 13.98 19.74
N ALA A 132 -38.53 13.74 20.80
CA ALA A 132 -39.00 13.88 22.18
C ALA A 132 -39.38 15.34 22.50
N ILE A 133 -38.58 16.31 22.07
CA ILE A 133 -38.88 17.74 22.21
C ILE A 133 -40.13 18.11 21.40
N ALA A 134 -40.26 17.62 20.16
CA ALA A 134 -41.44 17.88 19.33
C ALA A 134 -42.72 17.30 19.97
N ALA A 135 -42.65 16.09 20.54
CA ALA A 135 -43.76 15.48 21.27
C ALA A 135 -44.09 16.25 22.55
N ALA A 136 -43.09 16.67 23.33
CA ALA A 136 -43.27 17.50 24.51
C ALA A 136 -43.92 18.85 24.15
N ASN A 137 -43.48 19.52 23.08
CA ASN A 137 -44.06 20.77 22.60
C ASN A 137 -45.53 20.59 22.18
N LYS A 138 -45.87 19.47 21.54
CA LYS A 138 -47.26 19.18 21.18
C LYS A 138 -48.15 18.97 22.40
N ILE A 139 -47.68 18.22 23.40
CA ILE A 139 -48.41 17.98 24.65
C ILE A 139 -48.56 19.29 25.45
N VAL A 140 -47.51 20.11 25.54
CA VAL A 140 -47.57 21.42 26.22
C VAL A 140 -48.52 22.36 25.46
N GLY A 141 -48.49 22.37 24.13
CA GLY A 141 -49.40 23.16 23.30
C GLY A 141 -50.87 22.74 23.45
N GLU A 142 -51.16 21.43 23.52
CA GLU A 142 -52.52 20.91 23.74
C GLU A 142 -52.99 21.05 25.21
N SER A 143 -52.08 21.08 26.19
CA SER A 143 -52.41 21.20 27.62
C SER A 143 -52.34 22.63 28.18
N LEU A 144 -52.17 23.63 27.30
CA LEU A 144 -52.18 25.03 27.67
C LEU A 144 -53.64 25.51 27.80
N ASP A 145 -54.20 25.31 28.99
CA ASP A 145 -55.51 25.83 29.37
C ASP A 145 -55.42 27.34 29.71
N GLU A 146 -56.52 28.08 29.57
CA GLU A 146 -56.56 29.55 29.71
C GLU A 146 -56.06 30.01 31.10
N SER A 147 -56.30 29.17 32.11
CA SER A 147 -55.86 29.33 33.50
C SER A 147 -54.33 29.22 33.67
N ARG A 148 -53.66 28.35 32.89
CA ARG A 148 -52.19 28.17 32.91
C ARG A 148 -51.46 29.24 32.14
N GLN A 149 -52.05 29.74 31.04
CA GLN A 149 -51.53 30.91 30.33
C GLN A 149 -51.50 32.15 31.23
N ARG A 150 -52.56 32.40 32.00
CA ARG A 150 -52.59 33.50 33.00
C ARG A 150 -51.55 33.34 34.10
N ALA A 151 -51.30 32.12 34.57
CA ALA A 151 -50.27 31.84 35.57
C ALA A 151 -48.84 32.09 35.04
N ILE A 152 -48.57 31.75 33.78
CA ILE A 152 -47.27 32.02 33.12
C ILE A 152 -47.07 33.53 32.91
N ILE A 153 -48.13 34.26 32.55
CA ILE A 153 -48.12 35.73 32.47
C ILE A 153 -47.84 36.35 33.85
N ALA A 154 -48.46 35.83 34.92
CA ALA A 154 -48.21 36.31 36.28
C ALA A 154 -46.77 36.03 36.77
N ASP A 155 -46.21 34.85 36.48
CA ASP A 155 -44.82 34.51 36.83
C ASP A 155 -43.80 35.31 36.00
N PHE A 156 -44.15 35.68 34.77
CA PHE A 156 -43.38 36.60 33.94
C PHE A 156 -43.29 37.98 34.58
N PHE A 157 -44.41 38.55 35.03
CA PHE A 157 -44.44 39.83 35.73
C PHE A 157 -43.71 39.79 37.08
N ALA A 158 -43.74 38.65 37.78
CA ALA A 158 -43.01 38.47 39.03
C ALA A 158 -41.47 38.39 38.86
N LYS A 159 -40.99 38.06 37.65
CA LYS A 159 -39.55 37.87 37.35
C LYS A 159 -39.00 38.82 36.28
N VAL A 160 -39.63 39.98 36.06
CA VAL A 160 -39.04 41.01 35.18
C VAL A 160 -37.76 41.58 35.82
N PRO A 161 -36.59 41.42 35.19
CA PRO A 161 -35.35 42.06 35.60
C PRO A 161 -35.39 43.57 35.31
N ALA A 162 -34.63 44.33 36.08
CA ALA A 162 -34.54 45.79 36.12
C ALA A 162 -34.14 46.53 34.82
N ASP A 163 -34.17 45.89 33.65
CA ASP A 163 -33.75 46.48 32.36
C ASP A 163 -34.92 46.99 31.49
N ALA A 164 -36.17 46.73 31.87
CA ALA A 164 -37.34 47.31 31.19
C ALA A 164 -37.66 48.77 31.63
N VAL A 165 -36.93 49.31 32.63
CA VAL A 165 -37.21 50.62 33.25
C VAL A 165 -36.48 51.79 32.55
N ASN A 166 -35.64 51.55 31.54
CA ASN A 166 -34.89 52.59 30.83
C ASN A 166 -35.24 52.72 29.33
N LEU A 167 -36.50 52.47 28.96
CA LEU A 167 -37.01 52.77 27.62
C LEU A 167 -37.88 54.03 27.66
N SER A 168 -37.24 55.20 27.59
CA SER A 168 -37.91 56.48 27.36
C SER A 168 -38.05 56.73 25.85
N GLY A 169 -39.30 56.70 25.35
CA GLY A 169 -39.62 57.05 23.96
C GLY A 169 -41.12 57.15 23.74
N THR A 170 -41.61 58.29 23.25
CA THR A 170 -43.01 58.78 23.31
C THR A 170 -44.09 57.94 22.60
N SER A 171 -43.80 56.77 22.04
CA SER A 171 -44.83 55.84 21.52
C SER A 171 -44.33 54.39 21.38
N GLY A 172 -45.15 53.43 21.79
CA GLY A 172 -44.84 51.99 21.75
C GLY A 172 -46.01 51.13 21.27
N GLU A 173 -45.71 50.11 20.48
CA GLU A 173 -46.67 49.10 19.98
C GLU A 173 -46.54 47.85 20.86
N VAL A 174 -47.64 47.47 21.53
CA VAL A 174 -47.71 46.28 22.40
C VAL A 174 -48.58 45.26 21.71
N THR A 175 -47.97 44.16 21.25
CA THR A 175 -48.69 43.07 20.60
C THR A 175 -48.92 41.94 21.60
N SER A 176 -50.20 41.62 21.86
CA SER A 176 -50.61 40.61 22.86
C SER A 176 -51.51 39.55 22.20
N ALA A 177 -51.40 38.31 22.67
CA ALA A 177 -52.13 37.15 22.14
C ALA A 177 -53.55 36.99 22.73
N VAL A 178 -53.93 37.75 23.76
CA VAL A 178 -55.27 37.72 24.39
C VAL A 178 -55.78 39.14 24.62
N ARG A 179 -57.10 39.33 24.51
CA ARG A 179 -57.80 40.61 24.73
C ARG A 179 -57.58 41.10 26.17
N LEU A 180 -56.75 42.14 26.33
CA LEU A 180 -56.47 42.74 27.63
C LEU A 180 -57.72 43.37 28.25
N THR A 181 -57.96 43.11 29.53
CA THR A 181 -58.96 43.82 30.32
C THR A 181 -58.51 45.23 30.67
N ASP A 182 -59.44 46.14 30.96
CA ASP A 182 -59.13 47.57 31.15
C ASP A 182 -58.25 47.85 32.40
N ALA A 183 -58.17 46.89 33.34
CA ALA A 183 -57.26 46.96 34.48
C ALA A 183 -55.80 46.65 34.10
N GLU A 184 -55.57 45.71 33.19
CA GLU A 184 -54.23 45.30 32.73
C GLU A 184 -53.61 46.36 31.81
N LYS A 185 -54.45 47.05 31.02
CA LYS A 185 -54.01 48.22 30.23
C LYS A 185 -53.52 49.37 31.11
N ALA A 186 -54.05 49.50 32.33
CA ALA A 186 -53.63 50.53 33.28
C ALA A 186 -52.29 50.23 33.95
N GLU A 187 -52.00 48.96 34.24
CA GLU A 187 -50.68 48.54 34.75
C GLU A 187 -49.58 48.66 33.69
N VAL A 188 -49.87 48.33 32.43
CA VAL A 188 -48.91 48.49 31.32
C VAL A 188 -48.57 49.97 31.07
N LYS A 189 -49.54 50.88 31.16
CA LYS A 189 -49.30 52.33 31.08
C LYS A 189 -48.43 52.84 32.25
N LYS A 190 -48.66 52.33 33.46
CA LYS A 190 -47.92 52.73 34.66
C LYS A 190 -46.48 52.18 34.69
N ALA A 191 -46.26 50.98 34.16
CA ALA A 191 -44.94 50.36 34.10
C ALA A 191 -44.05 50.91 32.98
N LEU A 192 -44.63 51.41 31.88
CA LEU A 192 -43.88 51.92 30.72
C LEU A 192 -43.78 53.45 30.64
N GLY A 193 -44.65 54.22 31.32
CA GLY A 193 -44.54 55.68 31.40
C GLY A 193 -44.74 56.43 30.08
N LEU A 194 -45.59 55.91 29.18
CA LEU A 194 -45.86 56.47 27.84
C LEU A 194 -47.35 56.82 27.66
N ASP A 195 -47.63 57.97 27.04
CA ASP A 195 -48.99 58.51 26.88
C ASP A 195 -49.75 57.94 25.65
N ASP A 196 -49.05 57.43 24.63
CA ASP A 196 -49.66 56.86 23.42
C ASP A 196 -49.13 55.45 23.12
N VAL A 197 -49.97 54.44 23.37
CA VAL A 197 -49.64 53.01 23.21
C VAL A 197 -50.69 52.37 22.31
N SER A 198 -50.25 51.86 21.17
CA SER A 198 -51.11 51.14 20.22
C SER A 198 -51.06 49.64 20.55
N PHE A 199 -52.23 49.05 20.79
CA PHE A 199 -52.36 47.64 21.12
C PHE A 199 -52.84 46.87 19.89
N LYS A 200 -52.03 45.92 19.42
CA LYS A 200 -52.37 45.09 18.26
C LYS A 200 -52.52 43.64 18.70
N GLU A 201 -53.56 42.97 18.21
CA GLU A 201 -53.84 41.58 18.53
C GLU A 201 -53.24 40.70 17.43
N ASP A 202 -52.29 39.84 17.79
CA ASP A 202 -51.71 38.85 16.88
C ASP A 202 -51.69 37.47 17.55
N ALA A 203 -52.49 36.55 17.01
CA ALA A 203 -52.62 35.18 17.50
C ALA A 203 -51.42 34.29 17.15
N ALA A 204 -50.45 34.78 16.37
CA ALA A 204 -49.24 34.04 16.02
C ALA A 204 -48.23 33.89 17.18
N ILE A 205 -48.40 34.65 18.28
CA ILE A 205 -47.50 34.61 19.43
C ILE A 205 -48.06 33.61 20.45
N LEU A 206 -47.36 32.50 20.69
CA LEU A 206 -47.76 31.41 21.59
C LEU A 206 -47.63 31.75 23.10
N GLY A 207 -47.78 33.02 23.47
CA GLY A 207 -47.64 33.55 24.83
C GLY A 207 -46.38 34.41 25.04
N GLY A 208 -46.53 35.46 25.85
CA GLY A 208 -45.54 36.50 26.12
C GLY A 208 -45.95 37.87 25.58
N LEU A 209 -45.23 38.93 25.98
CA LEU A 209 -45.46 40.30 25.51
C LEU A 209 -44.30 40.71 24.60
N VAL A 210 -44.59 41.19 23.39
CA VAL A 210 -43.60 41.83 22.52
C VAL A 210 -43.86 43.32 22.55
N VAL A 211 -42.87 44.08 23.03
CA VAL A 211 -42.96 45.53 23.14
C VAL A 211 -41.98 46.15 22.17
N ARG A 212 -42.50 46.92 21.22
CA ARG A 212 -41.71 47.69 20.25
C ARG A 212 -41.86 49.17 20.58
N VAL A 213 -40.77 49.83 20.94
CA VAL A 213 -40.73 51.29 21.18
C VAL A 213 -39.68 51.88 20.24
N GLY A 214 -40.12 52.63 19.23
CA GLY A 214 -39.24 53.16 18.18
C GLY A 214 -38.47 52.07 17.43
N ASP A 215 -37.14 52.09 17.53
CA ASP A 215 -36.21 51.18 16.83
C ASP A 215 -35.71 50.01 17.70
N LYS A 216 -36.30 49.83 18.90
CA LYS A 216 -35.95 48.77 19.85
C LYS A 216 -37.11 47.81 20.06
N VAL A 217 -36.84 46.52 19.87
CA VAL A 217 -37.78 45.42 20.10
C VAL A 217 -37.30 44.62 21.30
N VAL A 218 -38.12 44.55 22.34
CA VAL A 218 -37.93 43.62 23.45
C VAL A 218 -38.94 42.50 23.27
N ASP A 219 -38.44 41.36 22.79
CA ASP A 219 -39.22 40.14 22.57
C ASP A 219 -38.89 39.13 23.66
N ASN A 220 -39.87 38.87 24.52
CA ASN A 220 -39.76 37.85 25.56
C ASN A 220 -40.84 36.77 25.38
N SER A 221 -41.20 36.49 24.13
CA SER A 221 -42.12 35.43 23.75
C SER A 221 -41.51 34.05 23.99
N VAL A 222 -42.37 33.07 24.25
CA VAL A 222 -41.95 31.67 24.44
C VAL A 222 -41.24 31.12 23.19
N ALA A 223 -41.58 31.65 22.00
CA ALA A 223 -40.96 31.26 20.72
C ALA A 223 -39.46 31.60 20.65
N SER A 224 -39.04 32.79 21.12
CA SER A 224 -37.64 33.20 21.06
C SER A 224 -36.76 32.40 22.02
N ARG A 225 -37.26 32.08 23.22
CA ARG A 225 -36.57 31.24 24.20
C ARG A 225 -36.41 29.79 23.72
N MET A 226 -37.41 29.26 23.02
CA MET A 226 -37.33 27.93 22.42
C MET A 226 -36.34 27.88 21.27
N SER A 227 -36.27 28.92 20.43
CA SER A 227 -35.25 29.04 19.38
C SER A 227 -33.84 29.13 19.95
N ALA A 228 -33.63 29.92 21.01
CA ALA A 228 -32.32 30.04 21.67
C ALA A 228 -31.87 28.72 22.34
N MET A 229 -32.79 27.95 22.94
CA MET A 229 -32.48 26.61 23.44
C MET A 229 -32.11 25.64 22.31
N GLN A 230 -32.82 25.70 21.18
CA GLN A 230 -32.56 24.85 20.02
C GLN A 230 -31.18 25.12 19.39
N ASP A 231 -30.71 26.37 19.39
CA ASP A 231 -29.37 26.72 18.91
C ASP A 231 -28.27 26.39 19.92
N SER A 232 -28.57 26.31 21.22
CA SER A 232 -27.61 25.90 22.26
C SER A 232 -27.38 24.38 22.36
N LEU A 233 -28.22 23.57 21.70
CA LEU A 233 -28.17 22.10 21.72
C LEU A 233 -27.72 21.49 20.38
N LYS A 234 -27.38 22.31 19.39
CA LYS A 234 -26.60 21.92 18.21
C LYS A 234 -25.11 21.93 18.55
#